data_AF-A0A6C2YPE4-F1
#
_entry.id   AF-A0A6C2YPE4-F1
#
_cell.length_a   1.000
_cell.length_b   1.000
_cell.length_c   1.000
_cell.angle_alpha   90.00
_cell.angle_beta   90.00
_cell.angle_gamma   90.00
#
_symmetry.space_group_name_H-M   'P 1'
#
loop_
_entity.id
_entity.type
_entity.pdbx_description
1 polymer ?
#
loop_
_entity_poly.entity_id
_entity_poly.type
_entity_poly.pdbx_seq_one_letter_code
_entity_poly.pdbx_strand_id
1 'polypeptide(L)'
;MMLFWKIRYLDRADKQFKDRYLYLNTKSLDPTTRAAVELVAENYSSKTEREILKYKHLFTEGTLEGPGDLNDWDRFSGVGPSEYFEDDSGKEINDNEMAQILTGSPTARVIPRGAKQHDIDFILAEPKPIPLAEISMTPEEVRLLGYFVRDLREMQNSAFMKDGPGSLKSSGSPLLSMAGDPTLETAVSDEEIRSFVMIFRRLYMTGAHDPASLAKVVPIFVKALGDHPYSKWVEGTAKEYQRHLDSVPHTLPFLRFGTCTFTTKRLIDVFLYTQYAHQPNADRQRQFEECLAQLHGKLAVLTWMFLTEMWKLSLEIGNVGKVISWWFKHYCDHHNVSPDVLNSLRDHHAGLGAAEKEEDRRARLFQEKVEQLATSLWEDAGQLAGGRSQFLVVARAQLSRRMND
;
A
#
# COMPACT_ATOMS: atom_id res chain seq x y z
N MET A 1 26.36 1.23 -12.66
CA MET A 1 25.01 1.80 -12.88
C MET A 1 25.06 3.29 -12.58
N MET A 2 24.38 4.12 -13.36
CA MET A 2 24.18 5.52 -13.05
C MET A 2 22.83 5.72 -12.37
N LEU A 3 22.79 6.37 -11.22
CA LEU A 3 21.55 6.72 -10.52
C LEU A 3 21.33 8.22 -10.56
N PHE A 4 20.11 8.64 -10.90
CA PHE A 4 19.69 10.04 -10.90
C PHE A 4 18.61 10.26 -9.87
N TRP A 5 18.71 11.34 -9.12
CA TRP A 5 17.71 11.73 -8.15
C TRP A 5 17.46 13.23 -8.24
N LYS A 6 16.23 13.58 -8.59
CA LYS A 6 15.74 14.95 -8.57
C LYS A 6 15.06 15.19 -7.23
N ILE A 7 15.58 16.14 -6.45
CA ILE A 7 14.98 16.54 -5.18
C ILE A 7 14.40 17.94 -5.35
N ARG A 8 13.09 18.06 -5.13
CA ARG A 8 12.46 19.37 -5.03
C ARG A 8 12.67 19.90 -3.61
N TYR A 9 13.22 21.11 -3.50
CA TYR A 9 13.40 21.78 -2.22
C TYR A 9 12.72 23.15 -2.22
N LEU A 10 12.38 23.63 -1.02
CA LEU A 10 11.81 24.94 -0.79
C LEU A 10 12.87 25.87 -0.18
N ASP A 11 13.22 26.92 -0.89
CA ASP A 11 14.14 27.94 -0.38
C ASP A 11 13.43 28.85 0.62
N ARG A 12 13.93 28.89 1.86
CA ARG A 12 13.30 29.65 2.94
C ARG A 12 13.38 31.16 2.75
N ALA A 13 14.38 31.66 2.03
CA ALA A 13 14.63 33.09 1.87
C ALA A 13 13.71 33.72 0.82
N ASP A 14 13.57 33.07 -0.34
CA ASP A 14 12.74 33.58 -1.45
C ASP A 14 11.38 32.88 -1.59
N LYS A 15 11.14 31.83 -0.80
CA LYS A 15 9.90 31.03 -0.76
C LYS A 15 9.55 30.40 -2.11
N GLN A 16 10.54 30.10 -2.94
CA GLN A 16 10.37 29.43 -4.23
C GLN A 16 10.77 27.96 -4.17
N PHE A 17 10.07 27.13 -4.93
CA PHE A 17 10.51 25.76 -5.18
C PHE A 17 11.64 25.75 -6.19
N LYS A 18 12.69 25.02 -5.85
CA LYS A 18 13.87 24.79 -6.69
C LYS A 18 14.15 23.29 -6.74
N ASP A 19 14.99 22.88 -7.68
CA ASP A 19 15.33 21.48 -7.87
C ASP A 19 16.84 21.29 -7.65
N ARG A 20 17.24 20.27 -6.89
CA ARG A 20 18.61 19.74 -6.88
C ARG A 20 18.65 18.49 -7.73
N TYR A 21 19.69 18.40 -8.56
CA TYR A 21 19.96 17.21 -9.36
C TYR A 21 21.14 16.49 -8.75
N LEU A 22 20.86 15.32 -8.22
CA LEU A 22 21.84 14.43 -7.63
C LEU A 22 22.11 13.29 -8.59
N TYR A 23 23.37 12.87 -8.67
CA TYR A 23 23.75 11.67 -9.40
C TYR A 23 24.75 10.82 -8.62
N LEU A 24 24.77 9.53 -8.94
CA LEU A 24 25.71 8.57 -8.37
C LEU A 24 26.11 7.55 -9.43
N ASN A 25 27.39 7.55 -9.80
CA ASN A 25 27.98 6.46 -10.58
C ASN A 25 28.37 5.33 -9.62
N THR A 26 27.61 4.25 -9.56
CA THR A 26 27.89 3.15 -8.62
C THR A 26 29.23 2.45 -8.88
N LYS A 27 29.85 2.64 -10.06
CA LYS A 27 31.19 2.12 -10.35
C LYS A 27 32.30 2.81 -9.55
N SER A 28 32.07 4.02 -9.06
CA SER A 28 33.07 4.72 -8.23
C SER A 28 33.07 4.28 -6.77
N LEU A 29 32.12 3.44 -6.37
CA LEU A 29 31.99 2.92 -5.02
C LEU A 29 32.81 1.65 -4.84
N ASP A 30 33.20 1.36 -3.59
CA ASP A 30 33.75 0.05 -3.26
C ASP A 30 32.72 -1.06 -3.58
N PRO A 31 33.15 -2.30 -3.88
CA PRO A 31 32.25 -3.37 -4.31
C PRO A 31 31.08 -3.64 -3.35
N THR A 32 31.29 -3.51 -2.04
CA THR A 32 30.26 -3.78 -1.04
C THR A 32 29.20 -2.68 -1.04
N THR A 33 29.62 -1.42 -0.98
CA THR A 33 28.71 -0.28 -1.02
C THR A 33 27.99 -0.21 -2.37
N ARG A 34 28.68 -0.50 -3.48
CA ARG A 34 28.08 -0.65 -4.81
C ARG A 34 26.96 -1.68 -4.80
N ALA A 35 27.22 -2.90 -4.33
CA ALA A 35 26.23 -3.96 -4.32
C ALA A 35 24.98 -3.60 -3.49
N ALA A 36 25.17 -2.95 -2.34
CA ALA A 36 24.08 -2.53 -1.47
C ALA A 36 23.20 -1.43 -2.10
N VAL A 37 23.82 -0.39 -2.68
CA VAL A 37 23.11 0.70 -3.37
C VAL A 37 22.34 0.17 -4.57
N GLU A 38 22.98 -0.69 -5.38
CA GLU A 38 22.33 -1.28 -6.55
C GLU A 38 21.17 -2.20 -6.17
N LEU A 39 21.29 -2.96 -5.07
CA LEU A 39 20.19 -3.79 -4.56
C LEU A 39 18.97 -2.95 -4.18
N VAL A 40 19.16 -1.86 -3.43
CA VAL A 40 18.06 -0.96 -3.04
C VAL A 40 17.38 -0.34 -4.26
N ALA A 41 18.17 0.12 -5.23
CA ALA A 41 17.65 0.72 -6.45
C ALA A 41 16.91 -0.29 -7.36
N GLU A 42 17.38 -1.54 -7.45
CA GLU A 42 16.70 -2.61 -8.22
C GLU A 42 15.47 -3.17 -7.50
N ASN A 43 15.47 -3.12 -6.18
CA ASN A 43 14.37 -3.53 -5.31
C ASN A 43 13.41 -2.37 -5.00
N TYR A 44 13.41 -1.33 -5.84
CA TYR A 44 12.57 -0.15 -5.66
C TYR A 44 11.08 -0.53 -5.72
N SER A 45 10.37 -0.25 -4.63
CA SER A 45 8.92 -0.38 -4.49
C SER A 45 8.41 0.72 -3.56
N SER A 46 7.09 0.95 -3.51
CA SER A 46 6.50 1.91 -2.56
C SER A 46 6.78 1.58 -1.08
N LYS A 47 7.17 0.34 -0.74
CA LYS A 47 7.51 -0.07 0.63
C LYS A 47 8.99 0.16 0.96
N THR A 48 9.86 0.22 -0.04
CA THR A 48 11.32 0.29 0.09
C THR A 48 11.91 1.56 -0.49
N GLU A 49 11.10 2.44 -1.10
CA GLU A 49 11.58 3.66 -1.75
C GLU A 49 12.38 4.56 -0.81
N ARG A 50 12.07 4.54 0.50
CA ARG A 50 12.80 5.32 1.52
C ARG A 50 14.16 4.72 1.92
N GLU A 51 14.45 3.46 1.57
CA GLU A 51 15.75 2.84 1.89
C GLU A 51 16.91 3.56 1.20
N ILE A 52 16.67 4.17 0.03
CA ILE A 52 17.70 4.93 -0.70
C ILE A 52 18.20 6.16 0.09
N LEU A 53 17.39 6.69 1.01
CA LEU A 53 17.76 7.85 1.83
C LEU A 53 19.04 7.59 2.66
N LYS A 54 19.28 6.33 3.07
CA LYS A 54 20.51 5.91 3.77
C LYS A 54 21.78 6.26 2.99
N TYR A 55 21.68 6.20 1.66
CA TYR A 55 22.79 6.39 0.73
C TYR A 55 22.82 7.78 0.10
N LYS A 56 21.94 8.71 0.52
CA LYS A 56 21.89 10.09 -0.01
C LYS A 56 23.25 10.77 0.01
N HIS A 57 24.03 10.56 1.07
CA HIS A 57 25.36 11.15 1.25
C HIS A 57 26.40 10.70 0.20
N LEU A 58 26.15 9.62 -0.55
CA LEU A 58 27.01 9.16 -1.64
C LEU A 58 26.75 9.91 -2.94
N PHE A 59 25.62 10.57 -3.08
CA PHE A 59 25.27 11.31 -4.29
C PHE A 59 26.05 12.62 -4.37
N THR A 60 26.42 12.99 -5.59
CA THR A 60 27.03 14.27 -5.89
C THR A 60 25.99 15.19 -6.52
N GLU A 61 25.95 16.44 -6.08
CA GLU A 61 25.09 17.47 -6.69
C GLU A 61 25.70 17.99 -7.99
N GLY A 62 24.88 18.17 -9.01
CA GLY A 62 25.29 18.81 -10.26
C GLY A 62 24.13 19.17 -11.16
N THR A 63 24.35 19.13 -12.47
CA THR A 63 23.37 19.56 -13.47
C THR A 63 22.78 18.38 -14.23
N LEU A 64 21.65 18.62 -14.90
CA LEU A 64 20.96 17.65 -15.78
C LEU A 64 21.81 17.21 -16.98
N GLU A 65 22.84 17.97 -17.33
CA GLU A 65 23.82 17.64 -18.38
C GLU A 65 24.73 16.46 -17.99
N GLY A 66 24.64 16.00 -16.73
CA GLY A 66 25.09 14.69 -16.29
C GLY A 66 26.60 14.58 -16.05
N PRO A 67 27.04 13.57 -15.28
CA PRO A 67 28.44 13.28 -15.07
C PRO A 67 29.01 12.39 -16.19
N GLY A 68 29.75 12.99 -17.11
CA GLY A 68 30.64 12.25 -18.01
C GLY A 68 29.98 11.60 -19.24
N ASP A 69 30.75 10.75 -19.91
CA ASP A 69 30.39 10.11 -21.18
C ASP A 69 29.30 9.04 -20.96
N LEU A 70 28.21 9.12 -21.74
CA LEU A 70 27.13 8.12 -21.77
C LEU A 70 27.65 6.71 -22.04
N ASN A 71 28.78 6.59 -22.74
CA ASN A 71 29.42 5.30 -23.04
C ASN A 71 29.97 4.60 -21.79
N ASP A 72 30.19 5.31 -20.69
CA ASP A 72 30.71 4.73 -19.44
C ASP A 72 29.61 4.08 -18.58
N TRP A 73 28.34 4.19 -18.98
CA TRP A 73 27.19 3.79 -18.19
C TRP A 73 26.67 2.41 -18.62
N ASP A 74 26.71 1.42 -17.72
CA ASP A 74 26.14 0.09 -18.02
C ASP A 74 24.60 0.13 -18.13
N ARG A 75 23.98 1.07 -17.40
CA ARG A 75 22.54 1.30 -17.28
C ARG A 75 22.30 2.55 -16.44
N PHE A 76 21.14 3.18 -16.59
CA PHE A 76 20.70 4.29 -15.73
C PHE A 76 19.34 4.03 -15.08
N SER A 77 19.09 4.65 -13.93
CA SER A 77 17.79 4.61 -13.26
C SER A 77 17.51 5.91 -12.49
N GLY A 78 16.23 6.28 -12.42
CA GLY A 78 15.74 7.32 -11.52
C GLY A 78 15.43 6.72 -10.15
N VAL A 79 15.83 7.41 -9.08
CA VAL A 79 15.57 7.02 -7.70
C VAL A 79 15.08 8.21 -6.88
N GLY A 80 14.52 7.90 -5.71
CA GLY A 80 14.04 8.89 -4.74
C GLY A 80 12.62 8.57 -4.28
N PRO A 81 12.30 8.78 -3.00
CA PRO A 81 10.94 8.56 -2.52
C PRO A 81 9.96 9.56 -3.16
N SER A 82 8.73 9.12 -3.37
CA SER A 82 7.71 9.92 -4.07
C SER A 82 7.27 11.15 -3.25
N GLU A 83 7.37 11.06 -1.92
CA GLU A 83 6.95 12.07 -0.94
C GLU A 83 8.15 12.67 -0.16
N TYR A 84 9.25 12.96 -0.86
CA TYR A 84 10.45 13.53 -0.24
C TYR A 84 10.72 14.96 -0.70
N PHE A 85 10.70 15.90 0.26
CA PHE A 85 10.97 17.32 0.06
C PHE A 85 12.01 17.80 1.06
N GLU A 86 12.79 18.80 0.64
CA GLU A 86 13.83 19.42 1.47
C GLU A 86 13.66 20.93 1.58
N ASP A 87 14.39 21.54 2.51
CA ASP A 87 14.71 22.95 2.45
C ASP A 87 16.06 23.25 1.78
N ASP A 88 16.43 24.52 1.70
CA ASP A 88 17.71 25.00 1.14
C ASP A 88 18.95 24.49 1.91
N SER A 89 18.80 23.99 3.14
CA SER A 89 19.89 23.36 3.89
C SER A 89 20.03 21.86 3.62
N GLY A 90 19.06 21.28 2.91
CA GLY A 90 18.99 19.84 2.63
C GLY A 90 18.31 19.02 3.73
N LYS A 91 17.64 19.69 4.67
CA LYS A 91 16.82 19.06 5.72
C LYS A 91 15.49 18.62 5.11
N GLU A 92 15.07 17.38 5.37
CA GLU A 92 13.73 16.91 5.01
C GLU A 92 12.67 17.78 5.71
N ILE A 93 11.68 18.22 4.94
CA ILE A 93 10.53 18.97 5.44
C ILE A 93 9.24 18.25 5.09
N ASN A 94 8.29 18.25 6.03
CA ASN A 94 6.94 17.76 5.76
C ASN A 94 6.04 18.86 5.18
N ASP A 95 4.84 18.48 4.71
CA ASP A 95 3.86 19.40 4.12
C ASP A 95 3.50 20.59 5.03
N ASN A 96 3.38 20.37 6.34
CA ASN A 96 3.05 21.45 7.28
C ASN A 96 4.23 22.42 7.44
N GLU A 97 5.46 21.92 7.56
CA GLU A 97 6.66 22.77 7.55
C GLU A 97 6.74 23.59 6.27
N MET A 98 6.42 22.99 5.12
CA MET A 98 6.36 23.67 3.83
C MET A 98 5.32 24.81 3.82
N ALA A 99 4.10 24.57 4.31
CA ALA A 99 3.08 25.61 4.43
C ALA A 99 3.50 26.73 5.39
N GLN A 100 4.16 26.39 6.50
CA GLN A 100 4.67 27.38 7.45
C GLN A 100 5.75 28.28 6.81
N ILE A 101 6.66 27.71 6.01
CA ILE A 101 7.69 28.48 5.30
C ILE A 101 7.04 29.43 4.28
N LEU A 102 6.14 28.91 3.44
CA LEU A 102 5.48 29.70 2.39
C LEU A 102 4.66 30.86 2.98
N THR A 103 3.85 30.58 4.00
CA THR A 103 2.94 31.58 4.57
C THR A 103 3.59 32.47 5.64
N GLY A 104 4.64 32.01 6.30
CA GLY A 104 5.19 32.62 7.51
C GLY A 104 4.35 32.39 8.78
N SER A 105 3.27 31.59 8.71
CA SER A 105 2.41 31.30 9.85
C SER A 105 2.74 29.93 10.46
N PRO A 106 3.02 29.83 11.77
CA PRO A 106 3.29 28.54 12.44
C PRO A 106 2.05 27.62 12.49
N THR A 107 0.86 28.19 12.33
CA THR A 107 -0.41 27.46 12.33
C THR A 107 -0.87 27.06 10.94
N ALA A 108 -0.15 27.44 9.88
CA ALA A 108 -0.50 27.01 8.53
C ALA A 108 -0.42 25.48 8.40
N ARG A 109 -1.37 24.93 7.65
CA ARG A 109 -1.50 23.50 7.35
C ARG A 109 -1.76 23.33 5.86
N VAL A 110 -1.21 22.28 5.26
CA VAL A 110 -1.56 21.91 3.88
C VAL A 110 -2.87 21.13 3.91
N ILE A 111 -3.82 21.56 3.09
CA ILE A 111 -5.04 20.80 2.83
C ILE A 111 -4.90 20.20 1.43
N PRO A 112 -4.80 18.86 1.32
CA PRO A 112 -4.70 18.20 0.02
C PRO A 112 -5.88 18.56 -0.88
N ARG A 113 -5.61 18.70 -2.18
CA ARG A 113 -6.67 18.92 -3.15
C ARG A 113 -7.64 17.74 -3.12
N GLY A 114 -8.92 18.03 -2.92
CA GLY A 114 -9.98 17.02 -2.84
C GLY A 114 -10.17 16.41 -1.45
N ALA A 115 -9.46 16.91 -0.42
CA ALA A 115 -9.72 16.57 0.97
C ALA A 115 -11.20 16.79 1.31
N LYS A 116 -11.78 15.84 2.04
CA LYS A 116 -13.19 15.92 2.43
C LYS A 116 -13.33 16.81 3.66
N GLN A 117 -14.54 17.28 3.92
CA GLN A 117 -14.79 18.17 5.07
C GLN A 117 -14.32 17.54 6.40
N HIS A 118 -14.58 16.25 6.60
CA HIS A 118 -14.16 15.56 7.83
C HIS A 118 -12.63 15.42 7.95
N ASP A 119 -11.88 15.34 6.83
CA ASP A 119 -10.42 15.38 6.86
C ASP A 119 -9.92 16.76 7.27
N ILE A 120 -10.52 17.82 6.71
CA ILE A 120 -10.20 19.21 7.04
C ILE A 120 -10.49 19.49 8.52
N ASP A 121 -11.68 19.12 9.00
CA ASP A 121 -12.09 19.29 10.39
C ASP A 121 -11.14 18.56 11.34
N PHE A 122 -10.68 17.37 10.96
CA PHE A 122 -9.73 16.60 11.75
C PHE A 122 -8.33 17.24 11.76
N ILE A 123 -7.82 17.71 10.62
CA ILE A 123 -6.52 18.40 10.51
C ILE A 123 -6.50 19.69 11.33
N LEU A 124 -7.61 20.40 11.38
CA LEU A 124 -7.75 21.68 12.09
C LEU A 124 -8.16 21.53 13.55
N ALA A 125 -8.54 20.32 13.98
CA ALA A 125 -8.97 20.09 15.36
C ALA A 125 -7.81 20.28 16.35
N GLU A 126 -8.12 20.89 17.50
CA GLU A 126 -7.19 20.93 18.62
C GLU A 126 -6.93 19.50 19.14
N PRO A 127 -5.68 19.16 19.49
CA PRO A 127 -5.37 17.88 20.12
C PRO A 127 -6.16 17.75 21.43
N LYS A 128 -7.08 16.79 21.48
CA LYS A 128 -7.83 16.43 22.69
C LYS A 128 -7.38 15.07 23.20
N PRO A 129 -7.11 14.92 24.50
CA PRO A 129 -6.84 13.60 25.06
C PRO A 129 -8.10 12.75 24.96
N ILE A 130 -7.92 11.45 24.70
CA ILE A 130 -9.03 10.50 24.67
C ILE A 130 -9.37 10.11 26.12
N PRO A 131 -10.61 10.32 26.59
CA PRO A 131 -10.99 10.10 27.98
C PRO A 131 -11.28 8.61 28.26
N LEU A 132 -10.27 7.74 28.09
CA LEU A 132 -10.44 6.27 28.19
C LEU A 132 -11.12 5.81 29.49
N ALA A 133 -10.85 6.48 30.61
CA ALA A 133 -11.43 6.17 31.92
C ALA A 133 -12.93 6.45 32.02
N GLU A 134 -13.46 7.38 31.21
CA GLU A 134 -14.87 7.78 31.22
C GLU A 134 -15.70 6.92 30.25
N ILE A 135 -15.04 6.16 29.38
CA ILE A 135 -15.69 5.30 28.40
C ILE A 135 -15.99 3.95 29.04
N SER A 136 -17.24 3.54 28.99
CA SER A 136 -17.67 2.19 29.37
C SER A 136 -18.34 1.51 28.17
N MET A 137 -17.85 0.34 27.80
CA MET A 137 -18.46 -0.52 26.77
C MET A 137 -19.07 -1.78 27.39
N THR A 138 -20.15 -2.24 26.77
CA THR A 138 -20.75 -3.54 27.09
C THR A 138 -19.84 -4.69 26.64
N PRO A 139 -19.92 -5.88 27.27
CA PRO A 139 -19.14 -7.05 26.82
C PRO A 139 -19.37 -7.42 25.36
N GLU A 140 -20.59 -7.19 24.85
CA GLU A 140 -20.93 -7.42 23.45
C GLU A 140 -20.22 -6.43 22.52
N GLU A 141 -20.22 -5.14 22.84
CA GLU A 141 -19.49 -4.11 22.08
C GLU A 141 -17.98 -4.41 22.03
N VAL A 142 -17.39 -4.80 23.16
CA VAL A 142 -15.97 -5.22 23.24
C VAL A 142 -15.71 -6.42 22.33
N ARG A 143 -16.58 -7.43 22.36
CA ARG A 143 -16.44 -8.63 21.53
C ARG A 143 -16.54 -8.30 20.04
N LEU A 144 -17.48 -7.44 19.64
CA LEU A 144 -17.66 -7.02 18.26
C LEU A 144 -16.43 -6.28 17.71
N LEU A 145 -15.91 -5.33 18.49
CA LEU A 145 -14.66 -4.62 18.15
C LEU A 145 -13.47 -5.58 18.08
N GLY A 146 -13.38 -6.55 18.99
CA GLY A 146 -12.37 -7.59 18.95
C GLY A 146 -12.41 -8.42 17.66
N TYR A 147 -13.59 -8.88 17.25
CA TYR A 147 -13.74 -9.61 15.98
C TYR A 147 -13.37 -8.76 14.76
N PHE A 148 -13.78 -7.49 14.75
CA PHE A 148 -13.44 -6.57 13.67
C PHE A 148 -11.94 -6.34 13.57
N VAL A 149 -11.27 -6.08 14.69
CA VAL A 149 -9.81 -5.86 14.72
C VAL A 149 -9.05 -7.10 14.27
N ARG A 150 -9.49 -8.30 14.65
CA ARG A 150 -8.92 -9.56 14.16
C ARG A 150 -9.07 -9.66 12.64
N ASP A 151 -10.30 -9.57 12.13
CA ASP A 151 -10.58 -9.74 10.71
C ASP A 151 -9.91 -8.66 9.85
N LEU A 152 -9.84 -7.41 10.35
CA LEU A 152 -9.10 -6.32 9.72
C LEU A 152 -7.61 -6.65 9.59
N ARG A 153 -6.99 -7.17 10.66
CA ARG A 153 -5.58 -7.58 10.65
C ARG A 153 -5.34 -8.71 9.65
N GLU A 154 -6.23 -9.71 9.60
CA GLU A 154 -6.15 -10.79 8.62
C GLU A 154 -6.25 -10.26 7.18
N MET A 155 -7.19 -9.36 6.92
CA MET A 155 -7.38 -8.74 5.61
C MET A 155 -6.14 -7.95 5.18
N GLN A 156 -5.62 -7.08 6.06
CA GLN A 156 -4.45 -6.24 5.80
C GLN A 156 -3.17 -7.05 5.56
N ASN A 157 -3.08 -8.24 6.15
CA ASN A 157 -1.92 -9.12 6.02
C ASN A 157 -2.03 -10.13 4.87
N SER A 158 -3.14 -10.15 4.13
CA SER A 158 -3.33 -11.06 2.99
C SER A 158 -2.41 -10.72 1.81
N ALA A 159 -2.15 -11.70 0.93
CA ALA A 159 -1.37 -11.48 -0.30
C ALA A 159 -2.12 -10.54 -1.24
N PHE A 160 -3.42 -10.76 -1.46
CA PHE A 160 -4.25 -9.91 -2.31
C PHE A 160 -4.23 -8.43 -1.91
N MET A 161 -4.24 -8.13 -0.60
CA MET A 161 -4.11 -6.75 -0.14
C MET A 161 -2.75 -6.12 -0.49
N LYS A 162 -1.68 -6.91 -0.41
CA LYS A 162 -0.29 -6.47 -0.61
C LYS A 162 0.08 -6.31 -2.09
N ASP A 163 -0.42 -7.22 -2.94
CA ASP A 163 -0.04 -7.34 -4.35
C ASP A 163 -1.09 -6.72 -5.29
N GLY A 164 -2.31 -6.52 -4.79
CA GLY A 164 -3.37 -5.79 -5.48
C GLY A 164 -4.26 -6.69 -6.37
N PRO A 165 -5.23 -6.06 -7.08
CA PRO A 165 -6.29 -6.76 -7.81
C PRO A 165 -5.86 -7.35 -9.17
N GLY A 166 -4.58 -7.19 -9.55
CA GLY A 166 -4.07 -7.56 -10.86
C GLY A 166 -4.32 -6.53 -11.95
N SER A 167 -4.04 -6.93 -13.20
CA SER A 167 -4.11 -6.06 -14.38
C SER A 167 -4.87 -6.71 -15.52
N LEU A 168 -5.56 -5.90 -16.31
CA LEU A 168 -6.15 -6.33 -17.57
C LEU A 168 -5.17 -6.08 -18.72
N LYS A 169 -4.88 -7.12 -19.49
CA LYS A 169 -4.15 -7.02 -20.74
C LYS A 169 -5.12 -7.11 -21.91
N SER A 170 -4.94 -6.24 -22.89
CA SER A 170 -5.63 -6.32 -24.19
C SER A 170 -4.59 -6.60 -25.26
N SER A 171 -4.82 -7.64 -26.07
CA SER A 171 -4.05 -7.85 -27.29
C SER A 171 -4.59 -6.92 -28.38
N GLY A 172 -4.02 -5.71 -28.50
CA GLY A 172 -4.32 -4.80 -29.61
C GLY A 172 -3.96 -3.33 -29.34
N SER A 173 -3.87 -2.54 -30.41
CA SER A 173 -3.55 -1.10 -30.33
C SER A 173 -4.53 -0.34 -29.40
N PRO A 174 -4.07 0.56 -28.51
CA PRO A 174 -4.91 1.32 -27.57
C PRO A 174 -6.00 2.16 -28.25
N LEU A 175 -5.79 2.50 -29.52
CA LEU A 175 -6.70 3.32 -30.33
C LEU A 175 -7.78 2.51 -31.08
N LEU A 176 -7.65 1.17 -31.14
CA LEU A 176 -8.49 0.33 -32.00
C LEU A 176 -9.03 -0.96 -31.35
N SER A 177 -8.59 -1.35 -30.15
CA SER A 177 -8.92 -2.67 -29.58
C SER A 177 -10.16 -2.68 -28.66
N MET A 178 -11.33 -2.45 -29.24
CA MET A 178 -12.58 -2.98 -28.65
C MET A 178 -12.80 -4.46 -29.00
N ALA A 179 -12.05 -4.98 -29.99
CA ALA A 179 -12.27 -6.29 -30.61
C ALA A 179 -11.56 -7.47 -29.94
N GLY A 180 -10.60 -7.22 -29.03
CA GLY A 180 -9.92 -8.28 -28.30
C GLY A 180 -10.67 -8.67 -27.02
N ASP A 181 -10.60 -9.96 -26.67
CA ASP A 181 -10.99 -10.44 -25.35
C ASP A 181 -9.87 -10.14 -24.36
N PRO A 182 -10.10 -9.25 -23.37
CA PRO A 182 -9.06 -8.91 -22.42
C PRO A 182 -8.79 -10.10 -21.50
N THR A 183 -7.52 -10.30 -21.15
CA THR A 183 -7.09 -11.31 -20.18
C THR A 183 -6.78 -10.64 -18.85
N LEU A 184 -7.24 -11.26 -17.76
CA LEU A 184 -6.94 -10.83 -16.40
C LEU A 184 -5.70 -11.59 -15.91
N GLU A 185 -4.69 -10.86 -15.48
CA GLU A 185 -3.51 -11.41 -14.81
C GLU A 185 -3.43 -10.91 -13.37
N THR A 186 -3.20 -11.82 -12.44
CA THR A 186 -3.05 -11.50 -11.01
C THR A 186 -1.78 -12.14 -10.47
N ALA A 187 -1.16 -11.49 -9.48
CA ALA A 187 0.04 -12.03 -8.81
C ALA A 187 -0.31 -13.05 -7.71
N VAL A 188 -1.60 -13.20 -7.39
CA VAL A 188 -2.09 -14.09 -6.34
C VAL A 188 -2.90 -15.24 -6.92
N SER A 189 -2.91 -16.37 -6.22
CA SER A 189 -3.70 -17.54 -6.61
C SER A 189 -5.20 -17.37 -6.35
N ASP A 190 -6.01 -18.17 -7.03
CA ASP A 190 -7.47 -18.24 -6.80
C ASP A 190 -7.82 -18.56 -5.33
N GLU A 191 -7.02 -19.39 -4.66
CA GLU A 191 -7.22 -19.74 -3.25
C GLU A 191 -6.99 -18.53 -2.33
N GLU A 192 -5.99 -17.71 -2.61
CA GLU A 192 -5.71 -16.48 -1.87
C GLU A 192 -6.79 -15.43 -2.09
N ILE A 193 -7.30 -15.33 -3.33
CA ILE A 193 -8.46 -14.48 -3.65
C ILE A 193 -9.67 -14.96 -2.86
N ARG A 194 -10.00 -16.26 -2.87
CA ARG A 194 -11.11 -16.82 -2.08
C ARG A 194 -10.95 -16.55 -0.60
N SER A 195 -9.76 -16.77 -0.04
CA SER A 195 -9.47 -16.50 1.37
C SER A 195 -9.67 -15.02 1.70
N PHE A 196 -9.20 -14.12 0.85
CA PHE A 196 -9.39 -12.68 1.02
C PHE A 196 -10.87 -12.30 0.98
N VAL A 197 -11.61 -12.78 -0.03
CA VAL A 197 -13.04 -12.54 -0.19
C VAL A 197 -13.81 -12.97 1.06
N MET A 198 -13.47 -14.12 1.65
CA MET A 198 -14.12 -14.60 2.87
C MET A 198 -13.86 -13.71 4.09
N ILE A 199 -12.68 -13.10 4.20
CA ILE A 199 -12.38 -12.14 5.28
C ILE A 199 -13.09 -10.82 4.99
N PHE A 200 -12.97 -10.29 3.78
CA PHE A 200 -13.65 -9.07 3.33
C PHE A 200 -15.16 -9.16 3.58
N ARG A 201 -15.78 -10.30 3.24
CA ARG A 201 -17.21 -10.57 3.46
C ARG A 201 -17.62 -10.33 4.91
N ARG A 202 -16.83 -10.74 5.90
CA ARG A 202 -17.15 -10.55 7.33
C ARG A 202 -17.09 -9.07 7.75
N LEU A 203 -16.21 -8.29 7.14
CA LEU A 203 -16.06 -6.86 7.37
C LEU A 203 -17.07 -6.01 6.58
N TYR A 204 -17.58 -6.55 5.47
CA TYR A 204 -18.52 -5.90 4.55
C TYR A 204 -19.99 -6.18 4.90
N MET A 205 -20.35 -7.46 5.09
CA MET A 205 -21.74 -7.89 5.23
C MET A 205 -22.32 -7.58 6.61
N THR A 206 -23.58 -7.16 6.65
CA THR A 206 -24.28 -6.80 7.90
C THR A 206 -25.19 -7.91 8.43
N GLY A 207 -25.15 -9.11 7.85
CA GLY A 207 -26.01 -10.24 8.23
C GLY A 207 -25.81 -10.68 9.69
N ALA A 208 -26.73 -11.51 10.21
CA ALA A 208 -26.65 -12.02 11.58
C ALA A 208 -25.37 -12.82 11.85
N HIS A 209 -24.85 -13.51 10.83
CA HIS A 209 -23.62 -14.30 10.88
C HIS A 209 -22.33 -13.48 10.66
N ASP A 210 -22.47 -12.19 10.31
CA ASP A 210 -21.36 -11.27 10.06
C ASP A 210 -21.48 -10.08 11.04
N PRO A 211 -21.21 -10.30 12.33
CA PRO A 211 -21.45 -9.31 13.38
C PRO A 211 -20.41 -8.18 13.39
N ALA A 212 -19.24 -8.41 12.81
CA ALA A 212 -18.07 -7.54 12.91
C ALA A 212 -17.85 -6.65 11.67
N SER A 213 -18.92 -6.19 11.03
CA SER A 213 -18.78 -5.33 9.84
C SER A 213 -18.51 -3.87 10.19
N LEU A 214 -17.90 -3.14 9.26
CA LEU A 214 -17.60 -1.71 9.42
C LEU A 214 -18.85 -0.92 9.85
N ALA A 215 -19.99 -1.19 9.21
CA ALA A 215 -21.26 -0.53 9.49
C ALA A 215 -21.78 -0.78 10.93
N LYS A 216 -21.39 -1.88 11.57
CA LYS A 216 -21.78 -2.21 12.95
C LYS A 216 -20.80 -1.64 13.99
N VAL A 217 -19.50 -1.59 13.68
CA VAL A 217 -18.48 -1.11 14.62
C VAL A 217 -18.33 0.40 14.67
N VAL A 218 -18.59 1.09 13.56
CA VAL A 218 -18.53 2.56 13.50
C VAL A 218 -19.48 3.20 14.52
N PRO A 219 -20.77 2.81 14.64
CA PRO A 219 -21.65 3.34 15.66
C PRO A 219 -21.16 3.12 17.10
N ILE A 220 -20.53 1.98 17.38
CA ILE A 220 -19.96 1.68 18.70
C ILE A 220 -18.82 2.67 19.01
N PHE A 221 -17.90 2.85 18.06
CA PHE A 221 -16.79 3.79 18.18
C PHE A 221 -17.27 5.24 18.34
N VAL A 222 -18.24 5.66 17.53
CA VAL A 222 -18.81 7.02 17.57
C VAL A 222 -19.53 7.28 18.90
N LYS A 223 -20.31 6.31 19.38
CA LYS A 223 -20.95 6.38 20.69
C LYS A 223 -19.93 6.50 21.83
N ALA A 224 -18.83 5.75 21.75
CA ALA A 224 -17.79 5.75 22.77
C ALA A 224 -17.01 7.08 22.83
N LEU A 225 -16.74 7.71 21.68
CA LEU A 225 -15.95 8.93 21.61
C LEU A 225 -16.77 10.23 21.53
N GLY A 226 -18.08 10.16 21.31
CA GLY A 226 -18.96 11.32 21.25
C GLY A 226 -18.48 12.37 20.26
N ASP A 227 -18.29 13.60 20.72
CA ASP A 227 -17.87 14.77 19.92
C ASP A 227 -16.36 14.85 19.64
N HIS A 228 -15.58 13.82 20.01
CA HIS A 228 -14.14 13.80 19.74
C HIS A 228 -13.83 13.91 18.24
N PRO A 229 -12.76 14.63 17.80
CA PRO A 229 -12.40 14.74 16.39
C PRO A 229 -12.28 13.40 15.65
N TYR A 230 -11.67 12.38 16.26
CA TYR A 230 -11.63 11.02 15.70
C TYR A 230 -13.01 10.41 15.42
N SER A 231 -14.01 10.68 16.28
CA SER A 231 -15.38 10.20 16.10
C SER A 231 -15.98 10.77 14.80
N LYS A 232 -15.89 12.10 14.65
CA LYS A 232 -16.38 12.82 13.46
C LYS A 232 -15.66 12.40 12.18
N TRP A 233 -14.35 12.19 12.28
CA TRP A 233 -13.55 11.70 11.16
C TRP A 233 -13.97 10.29 10.74
N VAL A 234 -14.04 9.34 11.68
CA VAL A 234 -14.47 7.95 11.42
C VAL A 234 -15.88 7.90 10.83
N GLU A 235 -16.82 8.69 11.38
CA GLU A 235 -18.18 8.77 10.85
C GLU A 235 -18.20 9.35 9.41
N GLY A 236 -17.42 10.40 9.17
CA GLY A 236 -17.28 11.02 7.86
C GLY A 236 -16.73 10.05 6.81
N THR A 237 -15.67 9.31 7.15
CA THR A 237 -15.08 8.33 6.25
C THR A 237 -16.00 7.13 6.02
N ALA A 238 -16.75 6.68 7.05
CA ALA A 238 -17.76 5.64 6.88
C ALA A 238 -18.89 6.07 5.92
N LYS A 239 -19.25 7.36 5.90
CA LYS A 239 -20.20 7.94 4.93
C LYS A 239 -19.62 8.01 3.51
N GLU A 240 -18.30 8.20 3.35
CA GLU A 240 -17.64 8.09 2.02
C GLU A 240 -17.66 6.64 1.53
N TYR A 241 -17.34 5.69 2.40
CA TYR A 241 -17.42 4.26 2.10
C TYR A 241 -18.83 3.86 1.62
N GLN A 242 -19.87 4.32 2.31
CA GLN A 242 -21.25 4.09 1.87
C GLN A 242 -21.54 4.74 0.51
N ARG A 243 -21.09 5.98 0.29
CA ARG A 243 -21.23 6.64 -1.02
C ARG A 243 -20.50 5.91 -2.14
N HIS A 244 -19.35 5.31 -1.86
CA HIS A 244 -18.61 4.50 -2.83
C HIS A 244 -19.36 3.20 -3.16
N LEU A 245 -19.97 2.55 -2.17
CA LEU A 245 -20.86 1.41 -2.41
C LEU A 245 -22.05 1.78 -3.30
N ASP A 246 -22.60 2.97 -3.13
CA ASP A 246 -23.75 3.46 -3.91
C ASP A 246 -23.36 4.07 -5.27
N SER A 247 -22.07 4.30 -5.52
CA SER A 247 -21.60 4.83 -6.80
C SER A 247 -21.49 3.75 -7.87
N VAL A 248 -21.40 4.17 -9.13
CA VAL A 248 -21.00 3.27 -10.22
C VAL A 248 -19.51 2.91 -10.02
N PRO A 249 -19.11 1.65 -10.26
CA PRO A 249 -17.70 1.24 -10.22
C PRO A 249 -16.86 2.13 -11.13
N HIS A 250 -15.61 2.37 -10.76
CA HIS A 250 -14.70 3.09 -11.65
C HIS A 250 -14.48 2.27 -12.93
N THR A 251 -14.96 2.80 -14.05
CA THR A 251 -14.78 2.18 -15.36
C THR A 251 -13.42 2.51 -15.95
N LEU A 252 -12.87 1.57 -16.71
CA LEU A 252 -11.62 1.76 -17.44
C LEU A 252 -11.75 2.87 -18.50
N PRO A 253 -10.65 3.58 -18.84
CA PRO A 253 -10.67 4.65 -19.85
C PRO A 253 -11.16 4.22 -21.22
N PHE A 254 -11.05 2.92 -21.54
CA PHE A 254 -11.49 2.36 -22.81
C PHE A 254 -12.95 1.89 -22.81
N LEU A 255 -13.64 1.84 -21.67
CA LEU A 255 -15.10 1.69 -21.66
C LEU A 255 -15.73 3.06 -21.91
N ARG A 256 -16.76 3.13 -22.75
CA ARG A 256 -17.47 4.40 -22.97
C ARG A 256 -18.07 4.87 -21.64
N PHE A 257 -17.94 6.16 -21.34
CA PHE A 257 -18.62 6.75 -20.18
C PHE A 257 -20.11 6.39 -20.19
N GLY A 258 -20.63 5.93 -19.06
CA GLY A 258 -22.03 5.51 -18.91
C GLY A 258 -22.35 4.07 -19.34
N THR A 259 -21.34 3.23 -19.68
CA THR A 259 -21.57 1.82 -20.03
C THR A 259 -22.12 1.00 -18.85
N CYS A 260 -21.70 1.31 -17.63
CA CYS A 260 -22.15 0.62 -16.42
C CYS A 260 -23.19 1.45 -15.67
N THR A 261 -24.34 0.85 -15.36
CA THR A 261 -25.42 1.49 -14.59
C THR A 261 -25.65 0.84 -13.22
N PHE A 262 -25.02 -0.30 -12.95
CA PHE A 262 -25.05 -0.95 -11.64
C PHE A 262 -24.11 -0.27 -10.65
N THR A 263 -24.45 -0.34 -9.37
CA THR A 263 -23.63 0.20 -8.29
C THR A 263 -22.49 -0.76 -7.91
N THR A 264 -21.44 -0.23 -7.26
CA THR A 264 -20.35 -1.02 -6.67
C THR A 264 -20.89 -2.06 -5.71
N LYS A 265 -21.87 -1.70 -4.88
CA LYS A 265 -22.57 -2.64 -3.99
C LYS A 265 -23.18 -3.81 -4.75
N ARG A 266 -23.87 -3.54 -5.86
CA ARG A 266 -24.48 -4.59 -6.68
C ARG A 266 -23.41 -5.51 -7.27
N LEU A 267 -22.30 -4.95 -7.76
CA LEU A 267 -21.16 -5.73 -8.27
C LEU A 267 -20.57 -6.65 -7.21
N ILE A 268 -20.30 -6.14 -6.02
CA ILE A 268 -19.74 -6.94 -4.91
C ILE A 268 -20.73 -8.04 -4.50
N ASP A 269 -22.00 -7.70 -4.29
CA ASP A 269 -23.02 -8.66 -3.86
C ASP A 269 -23.16 -9.81 -4.86
N VAL A 270 -23.22 -9.54 -6.18
CA VAL A 270 -23.41 -10.62 -7.15
C VAL A 270 -22.26 -11.61 -7.13
N PHE A 271 -21.00 -11.17 -7.06
CA PHE A 271 -19.86 -12.10 -6.96
C PHE A 271 -19.87 -12.89 -5.66
N LEU A 272 -20.10 -12.22 -4.52
CA LEU A 272 -20.14 -12.90 -3.23
C LEU A 272 -21.18 -14.02 -3.20
N TYR A 273 -22.35 -13.79 -3.79
CA TYR A 273 -23.46 -14.75 -3.75
C TYR A 273 -23.48 -15.78 -4.89
N THR A 274 -22.77 -15.57 -6.00
CA THR A 274 -22.72 -16.53 -7.11
C THR A 274 -21.45 -17.37 -7.12
N GLN A 275 -20.30 -16.78 -6.76
CA GLN A 275 -18.99 -17.45 -6.88
C GLN A 275 -18.40 -17.89 -5.54
N TYR A 276 -18.78 -17.24 -4.42
CA TYR A 276 -18.13 -17.45 -3.13
C TYR A 276 -19.08 -17.89 -2.00
N ALA A 277 -20.40 -17.90 -2.23
CA ALA A 277 -21.37 -18.42 -1.27
C ALA A 277 -21.58 -19.93 -1.46
N HIS A 278 -21.84 -20.65 -0.36
CA HIS A 278 -22.08 -22.09 -0.38
C HIS A 278 -23.40 -22.51 -1.06
N GLN A 279 -24.34 -21.57 -1.25
CA GLN A 279 -25.61 -21.83 -1.92
C GLN A 279 -25.87 -20.76 -3.00
N PRO A 280 -26.05 -21.16 -4.27
CA PRO A 280 -26.37 -20.22 -5.34
C PRO A 280 -27.73 -19.55 -5.07
N ASN A 281 -27.77 -18.23 -5.19
CA ASN A 281 -29.01 -17.47 -5.14
C ASN A 281 -29.46 -17.12 -6.56
N ALA A 282 -30.62 -17.64 -6.98
CA ALA A 282 -31.13 -17.47 -8.35
C ALA A 282 -31.33 -15.99 -8.74
N ASP A 283 -31.79 -15.15 -7.82
CA ASP A 283 -31.95 -13.71 -8.07
C ASP A 283 -30.59 -13.04 -8.28
N ARG A 284 -29.57 -13.45 -7.51
CA ARG A 284 -28.21 -12.95 -7.65
C ARG A 284 -27.53 -13.45 -8.91
N GLN A 285 -27.83 -14.67 -9.35
CA GLN A 285 -27.37 -15.21 -10.62
C GLN A 285 -27.93 -14.39 -11.80
N ARG A 286 -29.22 -14.08 -11.78
CA ARG A 286 -29.82 -13.17 -12.77
C ARG A 286 -29.17 -11.79 -12.75
N GLN A 287 -28.94 -11.22 -11.57
CA GLN A 287 -28.29 -9.91 -11.46
C GLN A 287 -26.84 -9.93 -11.98
N PHE A 288 -26.12 -11.04 -11.79
CA PHE A 288 -24.78 -11.24 -12.34
C PHE A 288 -24.81 -11.24 -13.87
N GLU A 289 -25.75 -11.97 -14.47
CA GLU A 289 -25.94 -12.01 -15.93
C GLU A 289 -26.30 -10.62 -16.49
N GLU A 290 -27.15 -9.86 -15.79
CA GLU A 290 -27.47 -8.47 -16.14
C GLU A 290 -26.23 -7.56 -16.11
N CYS A 291 -25.35 -7.70 -15.10
CA CYS A 291 -24.09 -6.97 -15.02
C CYS A 291 -23.13 -7.35 -16.18
N LEU A 292 -23.04 -8.64 -16.48
CA LEU A 292 -22.21 -9.16 -17.56
C LEU A 292 -22.69 -8.71 -18.95
N ALA A 293 -24.01 -8.64 -19.15
CA ALA A 293 -24.62 -8.16 -20.38
C ALA A 293 -24.27 -6.69 -20.68
N GLN A 294 -24.23 -5.83 -19.65
CA GLN A 294 -23.79 -4.43 -19.80
C GLN A 294 -22.33 -4.31 -20.27
N LEU A 295 -21.52 -5.34 -20.01
CA LEU A 295 -20.13 -5.42 -20.47
C LEU A 295 -19.97 -6.28 -21.74
N HIS A 296 -21.05 -6.51 -22.49
CA HIS A 296 -21.07 -7.32 -23.72
C HIS A 296 -20.48 -8.73 -23.53
N GLY A 297 -20.70 -9.36 -22.38
CA GLY A 297 -20.19 -10.71 -22.11
C GLY A 297 -18.73 -10.78 -21.66
N LYS A 298 -18.04 -9.65 -21.48
CA LYS A 298 -16.62 -9.61 -21.11
C LYS A 298 -16.40 -9.94 -19.62
N LEU A 299 -16.41 -11.23 -19.28
CA LEU A 299 -16.27 -11.72 -17.91
C LEU A 299 -14.97 -11.27 -17.24
N ALA A 300 -13.84 -11.29 -17.94
CA ALA A 300 -12.56 -10.84 -17.38
C ALA A 300 -12.59 -9.37 -16.91
N VAL A 301 -13.30 -8.51 -17.64
CA VAL A 301 -13.50 -7.10 -17.24
C VAL A 301 -14.36 -7.02 -15.99
N LEU A 302 -15.46 -7.77 -15.94
CA LEU A 302 -16.36 -7.79 -14.79
C LEU A 302 -15.64 -8.29 -13.53
N THR A 303 -14.85 -9.36 -13.64
CA THR A 303 -14.04 -9.91 -12.55
C THR A 303 -12.98 -8.92 -12.09
N TRP A 304 -12.26 -8.27 -13.01
CA TRP A 304 -11.27 -7.25 -12.66
C TRP A 304 -11.91 -6.04 -11.94
N MET A 305 -13.09 -5.59 -12.39
CA MET A 305 -13.84 -4.52 -11.71
C MET A 305 -14.20 -4.96 -10.29
N PHE A 306 -14.69 -6.19 -10.11
CA PHE A 306 -15.00 -6.75 -8.79
C PHE A 306 -13.78 -6.76 -7.87
N LEU A 307 -12.65 -7.32 -8.33
CA LEU A 307 -11.41 -7.39 -7.55
C LEU A 307 -10.88 -5.99 -7.20
N THR A 308 -10.93 -5.06 -8.16
CA THR A 308 -10.44 -3.68 -7.99
C THR A 308 -11.29 -2.91 -6.97
N GLU A 309 -12.61 -2.94 -7.10
CA GLU A 309 -13.49 -2.24 -6.16
C GLU A 309 -13.46 -2.88 -4.77
N MET A 310 -13.39 -4.21 -4.68
CA MET A 310 -13.20 -4.89 -3.40
C MET A 310 -11.88 -4.47 -2.74
N TRP A 311 -10.78 -4.37 -3.49
CA TRP A 311 -9.49 -3.92 -2.97
C TRP A 311 -9.54 -2.47 -2.48
N LYS A 312 -10.18 -1.56 -3.22
CA LYS A 312 -10.37 -0.16 -2.80
C LYS A 312 -11.22 -0.04 -1.54
N LEU A 313 -12.37 -0.72 -1.50
CA LEU A 313 -13.21 -0.76 -0.29
C LEU A 313 -12.45 -1.35 0.90
N SER A 314 -11.58 -2.32 0.67
CA SER A 314 -10.70 -2.89 1.71
C SER A 314 -9.66 -1.88 2.22
N LEU A 315 -9.14 -1.00 1.35
CA LEU A 315 -8.29 0.13 1.76
C LEU A 315 -9.08 1.12 2.63
N GLU A 316 -10.30 1.46 2.25
CA GLU A 316 -11.17 2.36 3.02
C GLU A 316 -11.52 1.79 4.40
N ILE A 317 -11.95 0.53 4.46
CA ILE A 317 -12.15 -0.22 5.71
C ILE A 317 -10.85 -0.23 6.52
N GLY A 318 -9.71 -0.45 5.86
CA GLY A 318 -8.38 -0.46 6.46
C GLY A 318 -7.99 0.87 7.11
N ASN A 319 -8.26 1.99 6.45
CA ASN A 319 -7.92 3.33 6.94
C ASN A 319 -8.72 3.69 8.19
N VAL A 320 -10.04 3.50 8.14
CA VAL A 320 -10.91 3.71 9.31
C VAL A 320 -10.58 2.71 10.41
N GLY A 321 -10.41 1.44 10.03
CA GLY A 321 -10.17 0.35 10.96
C GLY A 321 -8.86 0.47 11.73
N LYS A 322 -7.81 1.09 11.17
CA LYS A 322 -6.56 1.37 11.90
C LYS A 322 -6.77 2.30 13.09
N VAL A 323 -7.58 3.36 12.92
CA VAL A 323 -7.91 4.29 14.00
C VAL A 323 -8.72 3.59 15.08
N ILE A 324 -9.75 2.84 14.68
CA ILE A 324 -10.58 2.03 15.60
C ILE A 324 -9.72 1.01 16.35
N SER A 325 -8.85 0.28 15.65
CA SER A 325 -7.98 -0.75 16.22
C SER A 325 -6.99 -0.17 17.23
N TRP A 326 -6.35 0.95 16.89
CA TRP A 326 -5.43 1.64 17.79
C TRP A 326 -6.14 2.09 19.07
N TRP A 327 -7.30 2.75 18.94
CA TRP A 327 -8.08 3.19 20.09
C TRP A 327 -8.56 2.02 20.94
N PHE A 328 -9.10 0.97 20.30
CA PHE A 328 -9.63 -0.20 21.00
C PHE A 328 -8.55 -0.92 21.79
N LYS A 329 -7.33 -1.00 21.25
CA LYS A 329 -6.17 -1.52 21.98
C LYS A 329 -5.93 -0.73 23.27
N HIS A 330 -5.86 0.61 23.18
CA HIS A 330 -5.66 1.45 24.37
C HIS A 330 -6.80 1.35 25.38
N TYR A 331 -8.04 1.19 24.92
CA TYR A 331 -9.17 0.90 25.79
C TYR A 331 -8.97 -0.43 26.54
N CYS A 332 -8.64 -1.50 25.83
CA CYS A 332 -8.40 -2.82 26.42
C CYS A 332 -7.24 -2.79 27.44
N ASP A 333 -6.14 -2.11 27.09
CA ASP A 333 -4.97 -1.96 27.96
C ASP A 333 -5.33 -1.16 29.24
N HIS A 334 -6.10 -0.08 29.10
CA HIS A 334 -6.52 0.77 30.23
C HIS A 334 -7.49 0.04 31.19
N HIS A 335 -8.45 -0.70 30.63
CA HIS A 335 -9.49 -1.40 31.41
C HIS A 335 -9.11 -2.83 31.78
N ASN A 336 -7.90 -3.29 31.41
CA ASN A 336 -7.41 -4.66 31.57
C ASN A 336 -8.40 -5.70 31.03
N VAL A 337 -8.95 -5.43 29.84
CA VAL A 337 -9.92 -6.29 29.15
C VAL A 337 -9.22 -7.01 28.01
N SER A 338 -9.28 -8.35 28.00
CA SER A 338 -8.91 -9.14 26.84
C SER A 338 -10.18 -9.50 26.05
N PRO A 339 -10.31 -9.12 24.77
CA PRO A 339 -11.44 -9.57 23.96
C PRO A 339 -11.38 -11.09 23.80
N ASP A 340 -12.46 -11.78 24.18
CA ASP A 340 -12.64 -13.22 24.01
C ASP A 340 -12.89 -13.55 22.54
N VAL A 341 -11.82 -13.54 21.75
CA VAL A 341 -11.83 -13.75 20.30
C VAL A 341 -10.79 -14.81 19.98
N LEU A 342 -11.19 -15.83 19.21
CA LEU A 342 -10.27 -16.85 18.70
C LEU A 342 -9.14 -16.16 17.92
N ASN A 343 -7.90 -16.44 18.33
CA ASN A 343 -6.70 -15.96 17.65
C ASN A 343 -6.70 -16.42 16.19
N SER A 344 -6.04 -15.66 15.32
CA SER A 344 -5.90 -16.07 13.93
C SER A 344 -5.09 -17.36 13.87
N LEU A 345 -5.51 -18.32 13.04
CA LEU A 345 -4.73 -19.54 12.79
C LEU A 345 -3.32 -19.21 12.24
N ARG A 346 -3.16 -18.04 11.59
CA ARG A 346 -1.84 -17.54 11.16
C ARG A 346 -0.88 -17.27 12.31
N ASP A 347 -1.38 -16.86 13.48
CA ASP A 347 -0.54 -16.56 14.64
C ASP A 347 0.11 -17.84 15.21
N HIS A 348 -0.38 -19.03 14.84
CA HIS A 348 0.13 -20.33 15.30
C HIS A 348 0.75 -21.15 14.15
N HIS A 349 0.59 -20.69 12.91
CA HIS A 349 1.09 -21.34 11.70
C HIS A 349 1.73 -20.30 10.77
N ALA A 350 2.87 -19.76 11.18
CA ALA A 350 3.73 -18.95 10.31
C ALA A 350 4.23 -19.82 9.14
N GLY A 351 3.55 -19.75 7.98
CA GLY A 351 3.96 -20.51 6.78
C GLY A 351 2.86 -20.96 5.82
N LEU A 352 1.57 -20.80 6.14
CA LEU A 352 0.51 -21.13 5.19
C LEU A 352 0.37 -20.06 4.08
N GLY A 353 0.62 -20.47 2.83
CA GLY A 353 0.35 -19.73 1.59
C GLY A 353 1.44 -18.72 1.20
N ALA A 354 2.58 -19.20 0.70
CA ALA A 354 3.72 -18.33 0.43
C ALA A 354 4.66 -18.87 -0.66
N ALA A 355 4.36 -18.59 -1.92
CA ALA A 355 5.30 -18.73 -3.04
C ALA A 355 4.81 -17.82 -4.18
N GLU A 356 5.61 -17.13 -4.98
CA GLU A 356 6.92 -16.50 -4.76
C GLU A 356 6.64 -15.08 -4.26
N LYS A 357 6.93 -14.79 -2.99
CA LYS A 357 6.62 -13.51 -2.37
C LYS A 357 7.58 -12.42 -2.84
N GLU A 358 7.23 -11.16 -2.61
CA GLU A 358 8.19 -10.04 -2.59
C GLU A 358 9.46 -10.38 -1.78
N GLU A 359 9.35 -11.21 -0.73
CA GLU A 359 10.48 -11.77 0.02
C GLU A 359 11.35 -12.72 -0.81
N ASP A 360 10.78 -13.54 -1.68
CA ASP A 360 11.51 -14.43 -2.57
C ASP A 360 12.17 -13.66 -3.72
N ARG A 361 11.51 -12.63 -4.27
CA ARG A 361 12.13 -11.68 -5.20
C ARG A 361 13.32 -10.97 -4.55
N ARG A 362 13.17 -10.51 -3.30
CA ARG A 362 14.27 -9.91 -2.52
C ARG A 362 15.38 -10.90 -2.24
N ALA A 363 15.04 -12.13 -1.86
CA ALA A 363 16.02 -13.18 -1.60
C ALA A 363 16.81 -13.51 -2.87
N ARG A 364 16.15 -13.57 -4.03
CA ARG A 364 16.78 -13.77 -5.33
C ARG A 364 17.71 -12.61 -5.68
N LEU A 365 17.24 -11.37 -5.63
CA LEU A 365 18.07 -10.18 -5.91
C LEU A 365 19.26 -10.09 -4.94
N PHE A 366 19.04 -10.38 -3.65
CA PHE A 366 20.10 -10.44 -2.65
C PHE A 366 21.14 -11.51 -3.01
N GLN A 367 20.70 -12.71 -3.39
CA GLN A 367 21.59 -13.80 -3.80
C GLN A 367 22.39 -13.44 -5.05
N GLU A 368 21.75 -12.87 -6.07
CA GLU A 368 22.41 -12.38 -7.29
C GLU A 368 23.50 -11.35 -6.95
N LYS A 369 23.23 -10.43 -6.01
CA LYS A 369 24.22 -9.43 -5.55
C LYS A 369 25.34 -10.03 -4.72
N VAL A 370 25.06 -11.05 -3.91
CA VAL A 370 26.11 -11.81 -3.20
C VAL A 370 27.06 -12.48 -4.19
N GLU A 371 26.53 -13.08 -5.25
CA GLU A 371 27.35 -13.73 -6.29
C GLU A 371 28.18 -12.74 -7.10
N GLN A 372 27.61 -11.57 -7.44
CA GLN A 372 28.33 -10.47 -8.08
C GLN A 372 29.47 -9.96 -7.17
N LEU A 373 29.18 -9.68 -5.91
CA LEU A 373 30.16 -9.22 -4.93
C LEU A 373 31.28 -10.24 -4.70
N ALA A 374 30.94 -11.53 -4.58
CA ALA A 374 31.92 -12.60 -4.43
C ALA A 374 32.86 -12.70 -5.64
N THR A 375 32.35 -12.41 -6.84
CA THR A 375 33.16 -12.36 -8.06
C THR A 375 34.14 -11.18 -8.02
N SER A 376 33.66 -9.97 -7.67
CA SER A 376 34.54 -8.79 -7.55
C SER A 376 35.61 -8.96 -6.47
N LEU A 377 35.26 -9.50 -5.29
CA LEU A 377 36.24 -9.76 -4.23
C LEU A 377 37.32 -10.77 -4.63
N TRP A 378 36.95 -11.78 -5.42
CA TRP A 378 37.89 -12.77 -5.93
C TRP A 378 38.85 -12.17 -6.98
N GLU A 379 38.33 -11.30 -7.84
CA GLU A 379 39.14 -10.55 -8.81
C GLU A 379 40.13 -9.61 -8.09
N ASP A 380 39.66 -8.84 -7.10
CA ASP A 380 40.48 -7.94 -6.29
C ASP A 380 41.58 -8.68 -5.50
N ALA A 381 41.30 -9.93 -5.09
CA ALA A 381 42.26 -10.80 -4.41
C ALA A 381 43.30 -11.44 -5.36
N GLY A 382 43.29 -11.11 -6.66
CA GLY A 382 44.23 -11.64 -7.64
C GLY A 382 43.87 -13.04 -8.14
N GLN A 383 42.58 -13.40 -8.16
CA GLN A 383 42.07 -14.65 -8.72
C GLN A 383 42.65 -15.92 -8.07
N LEU A 384 42.68 -15.95 -6.74
CA LEU A 384 43.24 -17.05 -5.95
C LEU A 384 42.66 -18.43 -6.34
N ALA A 385 43.51 -19.46 -6.21
CA ALA A 385 43.14 -20.85 -6.48
C ALA A 385 42.03 -21.32 -5.52
N GLY A 386 40.91 -21.80 -6.08
CA GLY A 386 39.70 -22.13 -5.34
C GLY A 386 38.44 -21.40 -5.83
N GLY A 387 38.63 -20.32 -6.59
CA GLY A 387 37.57 -19.61 -7.32
C GLY A 387 36.62 -18.80 -6.43
N ARG A 388 35.61 -18.19 -7.07
CA ARG A 388 34.61 -17.30 -6.44
C ARG A 388 33.82 -17.92 -5.29
N SER A 389 33.70 -19.24 -5.22
CA SER A 389 32.89 -19.94 -4.20
C SER A 389 33.41 -19.73 -2.78
N GLN A 390 34.71 -19.50 -2.60
CA GLN A 390 35.31 -19.23 -1.30
C GLN A 390 34.93 -17.84 -0.75
N PHE A 391 34.53 -16.91 -1.63
CA PHE A 391 34.20 -15.54 -1.26
C PHE A 391 32.70 -15.34 -0.99
N LEU A 392 31.84 -16.32 -1.29
CA LEU A 392 30.38 -16.20 -1.10
C LEU A 392 29.97 -15.95 0.36
N VAL A 393 30.61 -16.63 1.32
CA VAL A 393 30.31 -16.46 2.75
C VAL A 393 30.67 -15.04 3.21
N VAL A 394 31.82 -14.55 2.77
CA VAL A 394 32.31 -13.20 3.10
C VAL A 394 31.43 -12.13 2.45
N ALA A 395 31.12 -12.27 1.16
CA ALA A 395 30.24 -11.38 0.41
C ALA A 395 28.85 -11.30 1.06
N ARG A 396 28.28 -12.44 1.46
CA ARG A 396 26.99 -12.48 2.16
C ARG A 396 27.03 -11.73 3.48
N ALA A 397 28.05 -11.95 4.30
CA ALA A 397 28.19 -11.29 5.58
C ALA A 397 28.39 -9.77 5.44
N GLN A 398 29.21 -9.34 4.47
CA GLN A 398 29.46 -7.93 4.19
C GLN A 398 28.19 -7.21 3.71
N LEU A 399 27.48 -7.80 2.75
CA LEU A 399 26.24 -7.24 2.22
C LEU A 399 25.14 -7.18 3.29
N SER A 400 24.98 -8.23 4.12
CA SER A 400 24.01 -8.22 5.21
C SER A 400 24.30 -7.17 6.28
N ARG A 401 25.57 -6.94 6.65
CA ARG A 401 25.92 -5.84 7.57
C ARG A 401 25.51 -4.49 6.97
N ARG A 402 25.91 -4.24 5.72
CA ARG A 402 25.70 -2.95 5.08
C ARG A 402 24.22 -2.59 4.90
N MET A 403 23.36 -3.58 4.73
CA MET A 403 21.90 -3.37 4.65
C MET A 403 21.26 -3.01 6.00
N ASN A 404 21.88 -3.43 7.11
CA ASN A 404 21.38 -3.22 8.47
C ASN A 404 21.95 -1.97 9.16
N ASP A 405 23.09 -1.48 8.69
CA ASP A 405 23.62 -0.14 9.01
C ASP A 405 22.73 0.96 8.39
#